data_AF-A0A8K0CYP1-F1
#
_entry.id   AF-A0A8K0CYP1-F1
#
_cell.length_a   1.000
_cell.length_b   1.000
_cell.length_c   1.000
_cell.angle_alpha   90.00
_cell.angle_beta   90.00
_cell.angle_gamma   90.00
#
_symmetry.space_group_name_H-M   'P 1'
#
loop_
_entity.id
_entity.type
_entity.pdbx_description
1 polymer ?
#
loop_
_entity_poly.entity_id
_entity_poly.type
_entity_poly.pdbx_seq_one_letter_code
_entity_poly.pdbx_strand_id
1 'polypeptide(L)'
;MDKNLLISFSLMENSKTLFRKDSLNQLTCLNGIRSICLLWVILTHQMYRDILLFPLLNRLDIYKMNRTRGLTVLFGSFCVDSFLLMGGLVLSYSYMNSASKGRKFNILRHYVHRCVRLMPVLITVLLFYLTLMKHVRSGPFPDENASQHCEKYWWSTLLFIQNYLNPTELCVGTSWYLSVDMQLFVFSPLMLTGLKKAPKATMTVLTVLSICSILSAFLTQWFRQMHTSTFAAYLTSVDSVIHIYYPTHSRASSWIMGLMLGYCIHKTKSKETGIDKNLIKQIVIILLWILSLLLMVTCAIVEDDQYLNEFGRFGSSLQMSLTAPAWLLSLSWIIFACVSGYGGLVNWFLSLPIFRFISKLSYSMVLTHDCIICLMITAASTALDFEVITVFCQFCGSTMLSLCVSLVVTLAIEYPFITLEQLLWDKKKKNSATVTC
;
A
#
# COMPACT_ATOMS: atom_id res chain seq x y z
N MET A 1 -8.90 6.03 37.86
CA MET A 1 -8.59 5.77 36.44
C MET A 1 -7.86 7.00 35.89
N ASP A 2 -6.69 6.84 35.27
CA ASP A 2 -5.86 7.96 34.83
C ASP A 2 -6.62 8.86 33.84
N LYS A 3 -6.86 10.14 34.16
CA LYS A 3 -7.64 11.07 33.31
C LYS A 3 -7.13 11.13 31.86
N ASN A 4 -5.81 11.02 31.69
CA ASN A 4 -5.16 11.01 30.38
C ASN A 4 -5.49 9.77 29.54
N LEU A 5 -5.78 8.63 30.19
CA LEU A 5 -6.19 7.39 29.52
C LEU A 5 -7.67 7.46 29.07
N LEU A 6 -8.53 8.16 29.81
CA LEU A 6 -9.90 8.41 29.34
C LEU A 6 -9.91 9.40 28.17
N ILE A 7 -9.06 10.43 28.23
CA ILE A 7 -8.94 11.43 27.15
C ILE A 7 -8.44 10.82 25.84
N SER A 8 -7.61 9.78 25.86
CA SER A 8 -7.14 9.13 24.62
C SER A 8 -8.26 8.49 23.80
N PHE A 9 -9.39 8.13 24.42
CA PHE A 9 -10.58 7.62 23.75
C PHE A 9 -11.62 8.71 23.44
N SER A 10 -11.31 9.97 23.72
CA SER A 10 -12.23 11.09 23.44
C SER A 10 -12.33 11.34 21.94
N LEU A 11 -13.53 11.15 21.39
CA LEU A 11 -13.83 11.46 19.99
C LEU A 11 -13.52 12.92 19.64
N MET A 12 -13.75 13.85 20.58
CA MET A 12 -13.47 15.27 20.38
C MET A 12 -11.98 15.53 20.18
N GLU A 13 -11.11 14.94 21.00
CA GLU A 13 -9.65 15.13 20.88
C GLU A 13 -9.08 14.40 19.66
N ASN A 14 -9.58 13.21 19.36
CA ASN A 14 -9.20 12.47 18.16
C ASN A 14 -9.62 13.21 16.88
N SER A 15 -10.78 13.86 16.89
CA SER A 15 -11.25 14.69 15.77
C SER A 15 -10.35 15.91 15.55
N LYS A 16 -9.92 16.60 16.62
CA LYS A 16 -8.94 17.69 16.50
C LYS A 16 -7.63 17.22 15.85
N THR A 17 -7.17 16.02 16.20
CA THR A 17 -5.97 15.41 15.61
C THR A 17 -6.17 15.10 14.12
N LEU A 18 -7.37 14.63 13.73
CA LEU A 18 -7.72 14.37 12.34
C LEU A 18 -7.68 15.65 11.49
N PHE A 19 -8.16 16.79 12.00
CA PHE A 19 -8.16 18.06 11.24
C PHE A 19 -6.88 18.90 11.42
N ARG A 20 -5.94 18.45 12.24
CA ARG A 20 -4.66 19.15 12.44
C ARG A 20 -3.86 19.27 11.13
N LYS A 21 -3.33 20.46 10.84
CA LYS A 21 -2.45 20.69 9.69
C LYS A 21 -1.13 19.91 9.81
N ASP A 22 -0.61 19.50 8.67
CA ASP A 22 0.69 18.84 8.56
C ASP A 22 1.81 19.77 9.05
N SER A 23 2.85 19.18 9.65
CA SER A 23 4.06 19.90 10.02
C SER A 23 4.88 20.28 8.77
N LEU A 24 5.61 21.38 8.82
CA LEU A 24 6.47 21.89 7.72
C LEU A 24 7.52 20.88 7.19
N ASN A 25 7.79 19.80 7.94
CA ASN A 25 8.77 18.77 7.57
C ASN A 25 8.14 17.49 6.99
N GLN A 26 6.83 17.43 6.80
CA GLN A 26 6.17 16.29 6.18
C GLN A 26 6.25 16.34 4.65
N LEU A 27 6.35 15.15 4.06
CA LEU A 27 6.37 14.96 2.61
C LEU A 27 4.91 15.00 2.11
N THR A 28 4.37 16.20 1.86
CA THR A 28 2.93 16.41 1.59
C THR A 28 2.43 15.70 0.34
N CYS A 29 3.26 15.60 -0.71
CA CYS A 29 2.91 14.88 -1.95
C CYS A 29 2.57 13.40 -1.71
N LEU A 30 3.11 12.79 -0.64
CA LEU A 30 2.78 11.40 -0.28
C LEU A 30 1.32 11.23 0.14
N ASN A 31 0.67 12.29 0.63
CA ASN A 31 -0.75 12.23 0.95
C ASN A 31 -1.60 12.05 -0.32
N GLY A 32 -1.27 12.80 -1.38
CA GLY A 32 -1.90 12.66 -2.69
C GLY A 32 -1.70 11.28 -3.30
N ILE A 33 -0.44 10.84 -3.39
CA ILE A 33 -0.11 9.51 -3.95
C ILE A 33 -0.83 8.41 -3.17
N ARG A 34 -0.80 8.46 -1.84
CA ARG A 34 -1.50 7.48 -0.99
C ARG A 34 -2.99 7.45 -1.24
N SER A 35 -3.62 8.62 -1.37
CA SER A 35 -5.07 8.73 -1.58
C SER A 35 -5.48 8.21 -2.95
N ILE A 36 -4.71 8.55 -4.00
CA ILE A 36 -4.95 8.06 -5.36
C ILE A 36 -4.78 6.54 -5.42
N CYS A 37 -3.70 6.00 -4.85
CA CYS A 37 -3.49 4.55 -4.80
C CYS A 37 -4.59 3.84 -4.01
N LEU A 38 -5.10 4.43 -2.93
CA LEU A 38 -6.22 3.89 -2.16
C LEU A 38 -7.50 3.82 -2.99
N LEU A 39 -7.89 4.91 -3.64
CA LEU A 39 -9.08 4.94 -4.49
C LEU A 39 -8.96 3.95 -5.65
N TRP A 40 -7.78 3.85 -6.25
CA TRP A 40 -7.52 2.89 -7.32
C TRP A 40 -7.63 1.44 -6.81
N VAL A 41 -7.07 1.10 -5.65
CA VAL A 41 -7.23 -0.24 -5.04
C VAL A 41 -8.70 -0.58 -4.76
N ILE A 42 -9.50 0.39 -4.29
CA ILE A 42 -10.93 0.17 -4.06
C ILE A 42 -11.64 -0.11 -5.39
N LEU A 43 -11.34 0.64 -6.45
CA LEU A 43 -11.88 0.40 -7.78
C LEU A 43 -11.49 -0.98 -8.31
N THR A 44 -10.21 -1.36 -8.17
CA THR A 44 -9.70 -2.68 -8.54
C THR A 44 -10.45 -3.79 -7.82
N HIS A 45 -10.58 -3.71 -6.49
CA HIS A 45 -11.27 -4.73 -5.72
C HIS A 45 -12.77 -4.75 -6.01
N GLN A 46 -13.40 -3.61 -6.30
CA GLN A 46 -14.78 -3.55 -6.76
C GLN A 46 -14.93 -4.36 -8.06
N MET A 47 -14.15 -4.03 -9.10
CA MET A 47 -14.17 -4.74 -10.37
C MET A 47 -13.90 -6.24 -10.21
N TYR A 48 -12.91 -6.58 -9.41
CA TYR A 48 -12.54 -7.97 -9.13
C TYR A 48 -13.67 -8.75 -8.46
N ARG A 49 -14.27 -8.18 -7.40
CA ARG A 49 -15.37 -8.81 -6.69
C ARG A 49 -16.63 -8.88 -7.53
N ASP A 50 -16.88 -7.88 -8.38
CA ASP A 50 -17.99 -7.91 -9.33
C ASP A 50 -17.85 -9.09 -10.31
N ILE A 51 -16.65 -9.28 -10.88
CA ILE A 51 -16.39 -10.38 -11.83
C ILE A 51 -16.51 -11.75 -11.16
N LEU A 52 -15.95 -11.93 -9.97
CA LEU A 52 -15.91 -13.24 -9.31
C LEU A 52 -17.20 -13.61 -8.58
N LEU A 53 -17.74 -12.67 -7.80
CA LEU A 53 -18.83 -12.95 -6.86
C LEU A 53 -20.18 -12.49 -7.38
N PHE A 54 -20.25 -11.46 -8.22
CA PHE A 54 -21.54 -10.95 -8.67
C PHE A 54 -22.17 -11.87 -9.72
N PRO A 55 -23.48 -12.16 -9.64
CA PRO A 55 -24.23 -12.85 -10.69
C PRO A 55 -24.38 -11.95 -11.92
N LEU A 56 -23.40 -11.98 -12.82
CA LEU A 56 -23.39 -11.17 -14.03
C LEU A 56 -24.10 -11.91 -15.18
N LEU A 57 -25.04 -11.25 -15.86
CA LEU A 57 -25.77 -11.84 -17.00
C LEU A 57 -24.90 -11.91 -18.27
N ASN A 58 -23.96 -10.97 -18.41
CA ASN A 58 -23.13 -10.77 -19.60
C ASN A 58 -21.65 -11.17 -19.40
N ARG A 59 -21.36 -12.20 -18.58
CA ARG A 59 -19.96 -12.62 -18.26
C ARG A 59 -19.05 -12.80 -19.47
N LEU A 60 -19.57 -13.34 -20.57
CA LEU A 60 -18.81 -13.56 -21.80
C LEU A 60 -18.45 -12.26 -22.53
N ASP A 61 -19.24 -11.20 -22.37
CA ASP A 61 -19.00 -9.91 -23.01
C ASP A 61 -17.97 -9.06 -22.25
N ILE A 62 -17.68 -9.40 -20.98
CA ILE A 62 -16.59 -8.77 -20.20
C ILE A 62 -15.25 -8.94 -20.90
N TYR A 63 -15.01 -10.12 -21.51
CA TYR A 63 -13.79 -10.38 -22.28
C TYR A 63 -13.63 -9.43 -23.47
N LYS A 64 -14.73 -9.15 -24.18
CA LYS A 64 -14.77 -8.22 -25.32
C LYS A 64 -14.65 -6.76 -24.86
N MET A 65 -15.22 -6.44 -23.70
CA MET A 65 -15.15 -5.11 -23.13
C MET A 65 -13.73 -4.76 -22.64
N ASN A 66 -13.02 -5.71 -22.01
CA ASN A 66 -11.62 -5.48 -21.66
C ASN A 66 -10.78 -5.17 -22.91
N ARG A 67 -11.00 -5.92 -23.99
CA ARG A 67 -10.30 -5.74 -25.27
C ARG A 67 -10.53 -4.38 -25.94
N THR A 68 -11.65 -3.72 -25.67
CA THR A 68 -12.02 -2.44 -26.30
C THR A 68 -11.81 -1.24 -25.40
N ARG A 69 -11.78 -1.42 -24.07
CA ARG A 69 -11.75 -0.34 -23.08
C ARG A 69 -10.49 -0.29 -22.22
N GLY A 70 -9.55 -1.23 -22.39
CA GLY A 70 -8.27 -1.22 -21.69
C GLY A 70 -8.42 -1.32 -20.17
N LEU A 71 -9.34 -2.19 -19.69
CA LEU A 71 -9.66 -2.28 -18.26
C LEU A 71 -8.53 -2.90 -17.44
N THR A 72 -7.53 -3.50 -18.10
CA THR A 72 -6.42 -4.21 -17.47
C THR A 72 -5.61 -3.30 -16.53
N VAL A 73 -5.41 -2.04 -16.90
CA VAL A 73 -4.72 -1.03 -16.07
C VAL A 73 -5.48 -0.77 -14.76
N LEU A 74 -6.80 -0.94 -14.75
CA LEU A 74 -7.63 -0.73 -13.57
C LEU A 74 -7.50 -1.85 -12.53
N PHE A 75 -6.75 -2.93 -12.80
CA PHE A 75 -6.54 -4.05 -11.87
C PHE A 75 -5.42 -3.83 -10.82
N GLY A 76 -4.92 -2.60 -10.67
CA GLY A 76 -4.36 -2.08 -9.41
C GLY A 76 -3.04 -2.67 -8.92
N SER A 77 -2.35 -3.48 -9.73
CA SER A 77 -1.07 -4.12 -9.39
C SER A 77 -0.01 -3.10 -8.93
N PHE A 78 0.03 -1.94 -9.59
CA PHE A 78 0.97 -0.85 -9.29
C PHE A 78 0.73 -0.12 -7.96
N CYS A 79 -0.49 -0.14 -7.45
CA CYS A 79 -0.81 0.58 -6.22
C CYS A 79 -0.14 -0.06 -5.01
N VAL A 80 -0.11 -1.39 -4.95
CA VAL A 80 0.53 -2.10 -3.84
C VAL A 80 2.04 -1.85 -3.83
N ASP A 81 2.68 -1.89 -5.00
CA ASP A 81 4.09 -1.52 -5.14
C ASP A 81 4.34 -0.08 -4.68
N SER A 82 3.44 0.84 -5.03
CA SER A 82 3.50 2.24 -4.59
C SER A 82 3.38 2.38 -3.07
N PHE A 83 2.50 1.59 -2.43
CA PHE A 83 2.40 1.52 -0.97
C PHE A 83 3.68 0.99 -0.32
N LEU A 84 4.28 -0.06 -0.88
CA LEU A 84 5.55 -0.62 -0.40
C LEU A 84 6.70 0.39 -0.54
N LEU A 85 6.80 1.09 -1.68
CA LEU A 85 7.75 2.18 -1.90
C LEU A 85 7.61 3.28 -0.85
N MET A 86 6.38 3.76 -0.62
CA MET A 86 6.11 4.77 0.40
C MET A 86 6.46 4.27 1.81
N GLY A 87 6.20 2.99 2.10
CA GLY A 87 6.54 2.34 3.36
C GLY A 87 8.04 2.43 3.67
N GLY A 88 8.88 1.95 2.74
CA GLY A 88 10.35 2.03 2.86
C GLY A 88 10.87 3.48 2.90
N LEU A 89 10.30 4.37 2.09
CA LEU A 89 10.69 5.78 2.02
C LEU A 89 10.48 6.50 3.34
N VAL A 90 9.26 6.47 3.87
CA VAL A 90 8.91 7.15 5.11
C VAL A 90 9.73 6.61 6.27
N LEU A 91 9.97 5.30 6.29
CA LEU A 91 10.79 4.65 7.30
C LEU A 91 12.24 5.16 7.31
N SER A 92 12.90 5.12 6.14
CA SER A 92 14.28 5.58 5.97
C SER A 92 14.41 7.07 6.27
N TYR A 93 13.52 7.89 5.69
CA TYR A 93 13.51 9.34 5.87
C TYR A 93 13.32 9.75 7.35
N SER A 94 12.36 9.14 8.04
CA SER A 94 12.08 9.41 9.46
C SER A 94 13.23 8.99 10.37
N TYR A 95 13.83 7.83 10.10
CA TYR A 95 14.99 7.34 10.84
C TYR A 95 16.19 8.27 10.65
N MET A 96 16.51 8.67 9.42
CA MET A 96 17.65 9.56 9.15
C MET A 96 17.45 10.94 9.79
N ASN A 97 16.25 11.52 9.71
CA ASN A 97 15.90 12.76 10.39
C ASN A 97 16.00 12.67 11.92
N SER A 98 15.70 11.51 12.49
CA SER A 98 15.83 11.29 13.94
C SER A 98 17.29 11.10 14.34
N ALA A 99 18.06 10.37 13.52
CA ALA A 99 19.47 10.11 13.72
C ALA A 99 20.33 11.38 13.60
N SER A 100 20.01 12.29 12.66
CA SER A 100 20.69 13.59 12.52
C SER A 100 20.47 14.50 13.72
N LYS A 101 19.34 14.34 14.44
CA LYS A 101 19.04 15.02 15.71
C LYS A 101 19.64 14.33 16.94
N GLY A 102 20.57 13.38 16.76
CA GLY A 102 21.24 12.69 17.86
C GLY A 102 20.38 11.69 18.64
N ARG A 103 19.17 11.36 18.17
CA ARG A 103 18.30 10.40 18.88
C ARG A 103 18.88 8.99 18.78
N LYS A 104 19.01 8.31 19.93
CA LYS A 104 19.42 6.90 19.99
C LYS A 104 18.35 6.02 19.34
N PHE A 105 18.79 5.06 18.52
CA PHE A 105 17.89 4.11 17.89
C PHE A 105 17.59 2.96 18.86
N ASN A 106 16.32 2.80 19.22
CA ASN A 106 15.86 1.72 20.10
C ASN A 106 15.04 0.75 19.26
N ILE A 107 15.59 -0.45 19.05
CA ILE A 107 15.00 -1.51 18.20
C ILE A 107 13.68 -2.01 18.79
N LEU A 108 13.60 -2.19 20.11
CA LEU A 108 12.35 -2.62 20.76
C LEU A 108 11.23 -1.60 20.54
N ARG A 109 11.53 -0.31 20.77
CA ARG A 109 10.57 0.77 20.52
C ARG A 109 10.15 0.84 19.06
N HIS A 110 11.08 0.59 18.14
CA HIS A 110 10.81 0.57 16.70
C HIS A 110 9.77 -0.49 16.31
N TYR A 111 9.89 -1.72 16.82
CA TYR A 111 8.91 -2.78 16.58
C TYR A 111 7.59 -2.53 17.31
N VAL A 112 7.62 -2.13 18.59
CA VAL A 112 6.39 -1.84 19.36
C VAL A 112 5.56 -0.75 18.69
N HIS A 113 6.20 0.36 18.28
CA HIS A 113 5.52 1.44 17.57
C HIS A 113 4.88 0.96 16.26
N ARG A 114 5.52 0.02 15.54
CA ARG A 114 4.93 -0.56 14.32
C ARG A 114 3.72 -1.44 14.64
N CYS A 115 3.82 -2.31 15.64
CA CYS A 115 2.73 -3.19 16.05
C CYS A 115 1.51 -2.40 16.55
N VAL A 116 1.71 -1.37 17.38
CA VAL A 116 0.62 -0.53 17.88
C VAL A 116 -0.07 0.25 16.75
N ARG A 117 0.68 0.62 15.71
CA ARG A 117 0.10 1.29 14.54
C ARG A 117 -0.74 0.36 13.66
N LEU A 118 -0.38 -0.92 13.56
CA LEU A 118 -1.03 -1.86 12.64
C LEU A 118 -2.07 -2.76 13.33
N MET A 119 -1.69 -3.43 14.41
CA MET A 119 -2.48 -4.52 14.99
C MET A 119 -3.89 -4.11 15.45
N PRO A 120 -4.14 -2.96 16.09
CA PRO A 120 -5.48 -2.66 16.64
C PRO A 120 -6.59 -2.67 15.58
N VAL A 121 -6.32 -2.04 14.42
CA VAL A 121 -7.28 -2.01 13.30
C VAL A 121 -7.38 -3.38 12.64
N LEU A 122 -6.25 -4.07 12.43
CA LEU A 122 -6.25 -5.42 11.85
C LEU A 122 -7.05 -6.41 12.71
N ILE A 123 -6.87 -6.38 14.03
CA ILE A 123 -7.63 -7.21 14.99
C ILE A 123 -9.11 -6.84 14.93
N THR A 124 -9.46 -5.56 14.85
CA THR A 124 -10.86 -5.12 14.75
C THR A 124 -11.54 -5.70 13.51
N VAL A 125 -10.88 -5.61 12.35
CA VAL A 125 -11.40 -6.18 11.10
C VAL A 125 -11.44 -7.71 11.17
N LEU A 126 -10.41 -8.35 11.71
CA LEU A 126 -10.38 -9.80 11.89
C LEU A 126 -11.54 -10.30 12.76
N LEU A 127 -11.81 -9.63 13.88
CA LEU A 127 -12.95 -9.95 14.75
C LEU A 127 -14.27 -9.76 14.01
N PHE A 128 -14.39 -8.72 13.18
CA PHE A 128 -15.56 -8.52 12.33
C PHE A 128 -15.78 -9.70 11.38
N TYR A 129 -14.73 -10.19 10.72
CA TYR A 129 -14.78 -11.38 9.87
C TYR A 129 -15.19 -12.66 10.62
N LEU A 130 -14.65 -12.87 11.82
CA LEU A 130 -14.94 -14.06 12.63
C LEU A 130 -16.35 -14.07 13.25
N THR A 131 -16.92 -12.90 13.53
CA THR A 131 -18.14 -12.80 14.37
C THR A 131 -19.34 -12.21 13.64
N LEU A 132 -19.22 -10.99 13.11
CA LEU A 132 -20.34 -10.20 12.62
C LEU A 132 -20.64 -10.47 11.15
N MET A 133 -19.63 -10.77 10.33
CA MET A 133 -19.79 -10.98 8.89
C MET A 133 -20.86 -12.02 8.55
N LYS A 134 -20.93 -13.13 9.30
CA LYS A 134 -21.95 -14.19 9.10
C LYS A 134 -23.38 -13.74 9.39
N HIS A 135 -23.58 -12.70 10.21
CA HIS A 135 -24.90 -12.22 10.61
C HIS A 135 -25.40 -11.04 9.77
N VAL A 136 -24.47 -10.25 9.19
CA VAL A 136 -24.82 -9.05 8.41
C VAL A 136 -25.12 -9.41 6.94
N ARG A 137 -24.69 -10.59 6.48
CA ARG A 137 -25.03 -11.11 5.15
C ARG A 137 -26.49 -11.53 5.10
N SER A 138 -27.27 -10.92 4.21
CA SER A 138 -28.72 -11.13 4.12
C SER A 138 -29.24 -11.36 2.70
N GLY A 139 -28.36 -11.65 1.72
CA GLY A 139 -28.77 -11.90 0.35
C GLY A 139 -28.51 -13.33 -0.15
N PRO A 140 -29.00 -13.64 -1.36
CA PRO A 140 -29.09 -15.00 -1.90
C PRO A 140 -27.74 -15.58 -2.38
N PHE A 141 -26.65 -14.81 -2.33
CA PHE A 141 -25.32 -15.23 -2.78
C PHE A 141 -24.34 -15.27 -1.59
N PRO A 142 -24.38 -16.30 -0.73
CA PRO A 142 -23.49 -16.41 0.41
C PRO A 142 -22.06 -16.82 -0.02
N ASP A 143 -21.05 -16.08 0.45
CA ASP A 143 -19.65 -16.47 0.36
C ASP A 143 -19.25 -17.29 1.60
N GLU A 144 -19.70 -18.55 1.65
CA GLU A 144 -19.51 -19.44 2.81
C GLU A 144 -18.04 -19.70 3.16
N ASN A 145 -17.15 -19.62 2.16
CA ASN A 145 -15.72 -19.94 2.30
C ASN A 145 -14.96 -18.88 3.12
N ALA A 146 -15.34 -17.60 3.04
CA ALA A 146 -14.63 -16.53 3.74
C ALA A 146 -14.61 -16.71 5.27
N SER A 147 -15.73 -17.15 5.86
CA SER A 147 -15.80 -17.40 7.32
C SER A 147 -14.96 -18.61 7.71
N GLN A 148 -15.00 -19.69 6.92
CA GLN A 148 -14.23 -20.91 7.18
C GLN A 148 -12.71 -20.67 7.09
N HIS A 149 -12.25 -19.94 6.08
CA HIS A 149 -10.84 -19.56 5.96
C HIS A 149 -10.37 -18.77 7.18
N CYS A 150 -11.19 -17.84 7.66
CA CYS A 150 -10.88 -17.05 8.86
C CYS A 150 -10.83 -17.88 10.14
N GLU A 151 -11.77 -18.79 10.36
CA GLU A 151 -11.76 -19.68 11.53
C GLU A 151 -10.50 -20.53 11.60
N LYS A 152 -9.98 -20.97 10.44
CA LYS A 152 -8.76 -21.80 10.34
C LYS A 152 -7.46 -20.99 10.42
N TYR A 153 -7.40 -19.80 9.83
CA TYR A 153 -6.14 -19.06 9.59
C TYR A 153 -6.06 -17.65 10.17
N TRP A 154 -6.98 -17.23 11.04
CA TRP A 154 -6.92 -15.91 11.70
C TRP A 154 -5.54 -15.60 12.32
N TRP A 155 -4.88 -16.62 12.88
CA TRP A 155 -3.58 -16.49 13.54
C TRP A 155 -2.46 -16.21 12.53
N SER A 156 -2.51 -16.75 11.31
CA SER A 156 -1.48 -16.51 10.29
C SER A 156 -1.54 -15.08 9.74
N THR A 157 -2.74 -14.48 9.73
CA THR A 157 -2.94 -13.05 9.46
C THR A 157 -2.29 -12.18 10.53
N LEU A 158 -2.49 -12.48 11.82
CA LEU A 158 -1.89 -11.70 12.93
C LEU A 158 -0.37 -11.85 13.03
N LEU A 159 0.16 -13.01 12.64
CA LEU A 159 1.59 -13.26 12.57
C LEU A 159 2.24 -12.72 11.28
N PHE A 160 1.45 -12.16 10.35
CA PHE A 160 1.95 -11.63 9.08
C PHE A 160 2.68 -12.67 8.21
N ILE A 161 2.21 -13.92 8.18
CA ILE A 161 2.82 -15.02 7.40
C ILE A 161 1.86 -15.69 6.40
N GLN A 162 0.59 -15.25 6.37
CA GLN A 162 -0.45 -15.83 5.51
C GLN A 162 -0.11 -15.85 4.01
N ASN A 163 0.70 -14.89 3.53
CA ASN A 163 1.09 -14.79 2.12
C ASN A 163 2.02 -15.92 1.65
N TYR A 164 2.66 -16.64 2.58
CA TYR A 164 3.42 -17.86 2.30
C TYR A 164 2.71 -19.12 2.77
N LEU A 165 2.05 -19.06 3.93
CA LEU A 165 1.47 -20.25 4.55
C LEU A 165 0.19 -20.71 3.87
N ASN A 166 -0.73 -19.79 3.57
CA ASN A 166 -2.07 -20.09 3.07
C ASN A 166 -2.51 -19.08 2.01
N PRO A 167 -1.75 -18.93 0.90
CA PRO A 167 -2.02 -17.90 -0.12
C PRO A 167 -3.37 -18.10 -0.85
N THR A 168 -3.94 -19.30 -0.83
CA THR A 168 -5.26 -19.61 -1.42
C THR A 168 -6.41 -19.44 -0.44
N GLU A 169 -6.15 -19.48 0.86
CA GLU A 169 -7.14 -19.48 1.94
C GLU A 169 -6.91 -18.28 2.87
N LEU A 170 -6.72 -17.08 2.30
CA LEU A 170 -6.50 -15.86 3.07
C LEU A 170 -7.78 -15.48 3.84
N CYS A 171 -7.63 -15.14 5.12
CA CYS A 171 -8.75 -14.66 5.94
C CYS A 171 -9.13 -13.22 5.58
N VAL A 172 -8.23 -12.26 5.84
CA VAL A 172 -8.40 -10.87 5.42
C VAL A 172 -7.59 -10.67 4.14
N GLY A 173 -8.22 -10.89 2.99
CA GLY A 173 -7.56 -10.85 1.68
C GLY A 173 -6.67 -9.62 1.51
N THR A 174 -7.20 -8.42 1.75
CA THR A 174 -6.45 -7.15 1.63
C THR A 174 -5.23 -7.03 2.54
N SER A 175 -5.08 -7.85 3.58
CA SER A 175 -3.95 -7.77 4.51
C SER A 175 -2.71 -8.55 4.07
N TRP A 176 -2.74 -9.23 2.92
CA TRP A 176 -1.57 -9.95 2.38
C TRP A 176 -0.37 -9.01 2.19
N TYR A 177 -0.57 -7.78 1.71
CA TYR A 177 0.52 -6.83 1.47
C TYR A 177 1.13 -6.31 2.80
N LEU A 178 0.34 -6.29 3.88
CA LEU A 178 0.87 -5.99 5.22
C LEU A 178 1.82 -7.09 5.69
N SER A 179 1.61 -8.33 5.23
CA SER A 179 2.52 -9.44 5.53
C SER A 179 3.88 -9.21 4.86
N VAL A 180 3.87 -8.82 3.59
CA VAL A 180 5.08 -8.42 2.84
C VAL A 180 5.81 -7.26 3.54
N ASP A 181 5.09 -6.19 3.86
CA ASP A 181 5.67 -5.01 4.50
C ASP A 181 6.24 -5.34 5.89
N MET A 182 5.53 -6.10 6.74
CA MET A 182 6.00 -6.45 8.08
C MET A 182 7.26 -7.35 8.00
N GLN A 183 7.29 -8.31 7.09
CA GLN A 183 8.45 -9.19 6.90
C GLN A 183 9.70 -8.38 6.50
N LEU A 184 9.56 -7.40 5.61
CA LEU A 184 10.67 -6.50 5.24
C LEU A 184 11.02 -5.52 6.37
N PHE A 185 10.00 -5.06 7.12
CA PHE A 185 10.19 -4.20 8.28
C PHE A 185 11.00 -4.87 9.39
N VAL A 186 10.86 -6.19 9.58
CA VAL A 186 11.68 -6.96 10.53
C VAL A 186 13.17 -6.79 10.24
N PHE A 187 13.59 -6.79 8.97
CA PHE A 187 15.00 -6.58 8.59
C PHE A 187 15.44 -5.11 8.55
N SER A 188 14.50 -4.16 8.69
CA SER A 188 14.78 -2.73 8.56
C SER A 188 15.86 -2.20 9.52
N PRO A 189 16.00 -2.63 10.80
CA PRO A 189 17.07 -2.12 11.66
C PRO A 189 18.47 -2.33 11.09
N LEU A 190 18.72 -3.47 10.45
CA LEU A 190 20.01 -3.77 9.82
C LEU A 190 20.27 -2.82 8.64
N MET A 191 19.27 -2.65 7.78
CA MET A 191 19.36 -1.75 6.62
C MET A 191 19.53 -0.28 7.03
N LEU A 192 18.76 0.19 8.03
CA LEU A 192 18.81 1.56 8.53
C LEU A 192 20.13 1.88 9.25
N THR A 193 20.64 0.95 10.06
CA THR A 193 21.94 1.13 10.73
C THR A 193 23.10 1.07 9.74
N GLY A 194 23.01 0.20 8.73
CA GLY A 194 23.94 0.16 7.59
C GLY A 194 23.97 1.48 6.84
N LEU A 195 22.81 2.00 6.42
CA LEU A 195 22.72 3.29 5.72
C LEU A 195 23.30 4.46 6.51
N LYS A 196 23.20 4.43 7.85
CA LYS A 196 23.81 5.45 8.72
C LYS A 196 25.34 5.33 8.77
N LYS A 197 25.86 4.10 8.93
CA LYS A 197 27.29 3.86 9.19
C LYS A 197 28.14 3.76 7.92
N ALA A 198 27.64 3.05 6.90
CA ALA A 198 28.35 2.75 5.67
C ALA A 198 27.43 2.94 4.44
N PRO A 199 26.96 4.17 4.17
CA PRO A 199 25.91 4.42 3.20
C PRO A 199 26.22 3.90 1.79
N LYS A 200 27.45 4.06 1.30
CA LYS A 200 27.82 3.57 -0.05
C LYS A 200 27.72 2.05 -0.15
N ALA A 201 28.33 1.33 0.79
CA ALA A 201 28.30 -0.13 0.82
C ALA A 201 26.88 -0.66 1.00
N THR A 202 26.09 -0.06 1.90
CA THR A 202 24.70 -0.46 2.10
C THR A 202 23.84 -0.18 0.87
N MET A 203 24.01 0.95 0.19
CA MET A 203 23.30 1.22 -1.06
C MET A 203 23.62 0.16 -2.13
N THR A 204 24.89 -0.25 -2.26
CA THR A 204 25.27 -1.35 -3.17
C THR A 204 24.57 -2.65 -2.80
N VAL A 205 24.57 -3.04 -1.51
CA VAL A 205 23.88 -4.25 -1.04
C VAL A 205 22.38 -4.19 -1.32
N LEU A 206 21.72 -3.05 -1.06
CA LEU A 206 20.29 -2.87 -1.32
C LEU A 206 19.95 -2.93 -2.82
N THR A 207 20.82 -2.39 -3.68
CA THR A 207 20.68 -2.53 -5.14
C THR A 207 20.79 -4.00 -5.57
N VAL A 208 21.78 -4.73 -5.06
CA VAL A 208 21.94 -6.17 -5.35
C VAL A 208 20.72 -6.96 -4.89
N LEU A 209 20.21 -6.71 -3.67
CA LEU A 209 18.99 -7.36 -3.17
C LEU A 209 17.77 -7.04 -4.03
N SER A 210 17.65 -5.81 -4.53
CA SER A 210 16.57 -5.42 -5.45
C SER A 210 16.68 -6.18 -6.78
N ILE A 211 17.89 -6.33 -7.32
CA ILE A 211 18.14 -7.11 -8.55
C ILE A 211 17.81 -8.59 -8.31
N CYS A 212 18.19 -9.16 -7.16
CA CYS A 212 17.84 -10.55 -6.81
C CYS A 212 16.32 -10.75 -6.71
N SER A 213 15.59 -9.79 -6.15
CA SER A 213 14.12 -9.81 -6.07
C SER A 213 13.48 -9.79 -7.47
N ILE A 214 13.97 -8.91 -8.35
CA ILE A 214 13.54 -8.84 -9.76
C ILE A 214 13.84 -10.15 -10.50
N LEU A 215 15.04 -10.69 -10.31
CA LEU A 215 15.46 -11.96 -10.91
C LEU A 215 14.59 -13.13 -10.41
N SER A 216 14.18 -13.13 -9.13
CA SER A 216 13.28 -14.14 -8.59
C SER A 216 11.93 -14.14 -9.31
N ALA A 217 11.35 -12.96 -9.54
CA ALA A 217 10.11 -12.83 -10.30
C ALA A 217 10.29 -13.30 -11.76
N PHE A 218 11.40 -12.93 -12.39
CA PHE A 218 11.75 -13.37 -13.74
C PHE A 218 11.85 -14.90 -13.84
N LEU A 219 12.64 -15.53 -12.96
CA LEU A 219 12.86 -16.98 -12.96
C LEU A 219 11.57 -17.74 -12.66
N THR A 220 10.76 -17.24 -11.73
CA THR A 220 9.47 -17.83 -11.40
C THR A 220 8.56 -17.85 -12.63
N GLN A 221 8.46 -16.74 -13.36
CA GLN A 221 7.68 -16.67 -14.59
C GLN A 221 8.28 -17.54 -15.70
N TRP A 222 9.60 -17.57 -15.83
CA TRP A 222 10.30 -18.36 -16.84
C TRP A 222 10.00 -19.86 -16.73
N PHE A 223 10.04 -20.39 -15.51
CA PHE A 223 9.84 -21.82 -15.27
C PHE A 223 8.36 -22.21 -15.23
N ARG A 224 7.49 -21.38 -14.64
CA ARG A 224 6.06 -21.71 -14.48
C ARG A 224 5.19 -21.37 -15.68
N GLN A 225 5.62 -20.45 -16.54
CA GLN A 225 4.89 -20.07 -17.77
C GLN A 225 3.44 -19.68 -17.49
N MET A 226 3.23 -18.83 -16.48
CA MET A 226 1.90 -18.43 -16.02
C MET A 226 1.30 -17.35 -16.93
N HIS A 227 -0.02 -17.16 -16.87
CA HIS A 227 -0.64 -15.98 -17.46
C HIS A 227 -0.15 -14.72 -16.75
N THR A 228 0.26 -13.75 -17.56
CA THR A 228 0.90 -12.52 -17.10
C THR A 228 -0.10 -11.40 -16.81
N SER A 229 -1.25 -11.37 -17.48
CA SER A 229 -2.26 -10.36 -17.17
C SER A 229 -2.97 -10.73 -15.86
N THR A 230 -2.95 -9.80 -14.91
CA THR A 230 -3.66 -9.92 -13.64
C THR A 230 -5.14 -10.22 -13.86
N PHE A 231 -5.74 -9.61 -14.89
CA PHE A 231 -7.12 -9.86 -15.30
C PHE A 231 -7.35 -11.30 -15.79
N ALA A 232 -6.53 -11.83 -16.71
CA ALA A 232 -6.71 -13.21 -17.17
C ALA A 232 -6.41 -14.22 -16.06
N ALA A 233 -5.40 -13.97 -15.22
CA ALA A 233 -5.10 -14.81 -14.06
C ALA A 233 -6.33 -14.97 -13.15
N TYR A 234 -7.08 -13.90 -12.90
CA TYR A 234 -8.31 -14.02 -12.10
C TYR A 234 -9.46 -14.75 -12.78
N LEU A 235 -9.48 -14.79 -14.11
CA LEU A 235 -10.50 -15.49 -14.89
C LEU A 235 -10.16 -16.96 -15.15
N THR A 236 -8.87 -17.32 -15.19
CA THR A 236 -8.42 -18.65 -15.62
C THR A 236 -7.56 -19.38 -14.59
N SER A 237 -6.56 -18.72 -13.98
CA SER A 237 -5.67 -19.33 -12.99
C SER A 237 -4.99 -18.34 -12.04
N VAL A 238 -5.16 -18.56 -10.73
CA VAL A 238 -4.56 -17.72 -9.67
C VAL A 238 -3.06 -17.97 -9.44
N ASP A 239 -2.38 -18.70 -10.33
CA ASP A 239 -1.00 -19.16 -10.14
C ASP A 239 0.00 -17.98 -10.05
N SER A 240 -0.14 -16.98 -10.92
CA SER A 240 0.69 -15.78 -10.90
C SER A 240 0.47 -14.94 -9.65
N VAL A 241 -0.75 -14.95 -9.10
CA VAL A 241 -1.08 -14.29 -7.83
C VAL A 241 -0.34 -14.97 -6.68
N ILE A 242 -0.38 -16.30 -6.62
CA ILE A 242 0.22 -17.09 -5.55
C ILE A 242 1.75 -17.04 -5.60
N HIS A 243 2.36 -17.07 -6.79
CA HIS A 243 3.80 -17.26 -6.93
C HIS A 243 4.60 -15.97 -7.25
N ILE A 244 3.96 -14.90 -7.70
CA ILE A 244 4.64 -13.62 -7.97
C ILE A 244 4.03 -12.46 -7.18
N TYR A 245 2.70 -12.40 -7.08
CA TYR A 245 2.03 -11.25 -6.46
C TYR A 245 2.18 -11.24 -4.92
N TYR A 246 1.87 -12.35 -4.25
CA TYR A 246 1.92 -12.47 -2.79
C TYR A 246 3.31 -12.68 -2.16
N PRO A 247 4.27 -13.40 -2.79
CA PRO A 247 5.53 -13.71 -2.14
C PRO A 247 6.41 -12.47 -1.94
N THR A 248 6.91 -12.32 -0.70
CA THR A 248 7.72 -11.16 -0.28
C THR A 248 9.00 -11.02 -1.08
N HIS A 249 9.65 -12.14 -1.44
CA HIS A 249 10.91 -12.09 -2.19
C HIS A 249 10.73 -11.54 -3.62
N SER A 250 9.55 -11.72 -4.23
CA SER A 250 9.22 -11.19 -5.57
C SER A 250 8.87 -9.69 -5.54
N ARG A 251 8.46 -9.17 -4.37
CA ARG A 251 8.03 -7.77 -4.16
C ARG A 251 9.00 -6.94 -3.32
N ALA A 252 10.10 -7.53 -2.85
CA ALA A 252 11.05 -6.87 -1.95
C ALA A 252 11.71 -5.64 -2.60
N SER A 253 11.96 -5.69 -3.93
CA SER A 253 12.50 -4.57 -4.70
C SER A 253 11.68 -3.29 -4.49
N SER A 254 10.35 -3.39 -4.48
CA SER A 254 9.44 -2.26 -4.34
C SER A 254 9.66 -1.47 -3.05
N TRP A 255 9.80 -2.19 -1.94
CA TRP A 255 10.04 -1.60 -0.63
C TRP A 255 11.48 -1.10 -0.46
N ILE A 256 12.46 -1.86 -0.96
CA ILE A 256 13.88 -1.50 -0.87
C ILE A 256 14.19 -0.23 -1.68
N MET A 257 13.60 -0.08 -2.88
CA MET A 257 13.68 1.16 -3.66
C MET A 257 13.17 2.37 -2.87
N GLY A 258 12.11 2.18 -2.09
CA GLY A 258 11.59 3.20 -1.18
C GLY A 258 12.61 3.59 -0.11
N LEU A 259 13.22 2.60 0.54
CA LEU A 259 14.23 2.81 1.57
C LEU A 259 15.47 3.57 1.05
N MET A 260 15.91 3.25 -0.18
CA MET A 260 16.96 3.97 -0.89
C MET A 260 16.55 5.42 -1.20
N LEU A 261 15.35 5.63 -1.74
CA LEU A 261 14.81 6.95 -2.06
C LEU A 261 14.69 7.84 -0.81
N GLY A 262 14.21 7.31 0.31
CA GLY A 262 14.09 8.05 1.57
C GLY A 262 15.45 8.54 2.11
N TYR A 263 16.51 7.74 1.93
CA TYR A 263 17.88 8.15 2.25
C TYR A 263 18.38 9.27 1.32
N CYS A 264 18.17 9.12 0.01
CA CYS A 264 18.54 10.13 -0.98
C CYS A 264 17.84 11.47 -0.70
N ILE A 265 16.53 11.46 -0.45
CA ILE A 265 15.75 12.66 -0.13
C ILE A 265 16.28 13.34 1.15
N HIS A 266 16.59 12.58 2.21
CA HIS A 266 17.16 13.14 3.43
C HIS A 266 18.49 13.86 3.16
N LYS A 267 19.38 13.22 2.40
CA LYS A 267 20.71 13.77 2.08
C LYS A 267 20.62 15.02 1.18
N THR A 268 19.70 15.04 0.22
CA THR A 268 19.49 16.20 -0.66
C THR A 268 18.88 17.38 0.10
N LYS A 269 17.85 17.14 0.93
CA LYS A 269 17.23 18.20 1.76
C LYS A 269 18.19 18.80 2.78
N SER A 270 19.17 18.02 3.26
CA SER A 270 20.24 18.53 4.14
C SER A 270 21.27 19.42 3.41
N LYS A 271 21.29 19.41 2.06
CA LYS A 271 22.28 20.10 1.24
C LYS A 271 21.72 21.28 0.45
N GLU A 272 20.43 21.27 0.11
CA GLU A 272 19.85 22.30 -0.76
C GLU A 272 19.42 23.56 0.01
N THR A 273 20.11 24.66 -0.30
CA THR A 273 19.68 26.05 -0.12
C THR A 273 19.21 26.58 -1.48
N GLY A 274 17.90 26.46 -1.79
CA GLY A 274 17.25 27.13 -2.93
C GLY A 274 17.23 26.38 -4.27
N ILE A 275 16.33 26.80 -5.16
CA ILE A 275 16.19 26.28 -6.52
C ILE A 275 17.36 26.79 -7.36
N ASP A 276 18.30 25.91 -7.64
CA ASP A 276 19.43 26.23 -8.53
C ASP A 276 18.94 26.48 -9.96
N LYS A 277 19.27 27.66 -10.51
CA LYS A 277 18.83 28.15 -11.83
C LYS A 277 19.73 27.69 -12.99
N ASN A 278 20.64 26.75 -12.75
CA ASN A 278 21.50 26.20 -13.79
C ASN A 278 20.68 25.56 -14.94
N LEU A 279 20.90 26.05 -16.18
CA LEU A 279 20.22 25.58 -17.40
C LEU A 279 20.37 24.07 -17.61
N ILE A 280 21.56 23.51 -17.35
CA ILE A 280 21.81 22.06 -17.50
C ILE A 280 20.95 21.27 -16.51
N LYS A 281 20.82 21.75 -15.27
CA LYS A 281 19.97 21.12 -14.25
C LYS A 281 18.51 21.13 -14.69
N GLN A 282 18.04 22.24 -15.27
CA GLN A 282 16.66 22.35 -15.78
C GLN A 282 16.39 21.40 -16.94
N ILE A 283 17.31 21.28 -17.91
CA ILE A 283 17.17 20.33 -19.02
C ILE A 283 17.08 18.89 -18.49
N VAL A 284 17.96 18.51 -17.54
CA VAL A 284 17.93 17.18 -16.92
C VAL A 284 16.59 16.92 -16.21
N ILE A 285 16.06 17.91 -15.49
CA ILE A 285 14.76 17.80 -14.82
C ILE A 285 13.63 17.55 -15.83
N ILE A 286 13.61 18.28 -16.95
CA ILE A 286 12.60 18.11 -18.01
C ILE A 286 12.71 16.72 -18.63
N LEU A 287 13.92 16.26 -18.97
CA LEU A 287 14.15 14.93 -19.53
C LEU A 287 13.69 13.82 -18.57
N LEU A 288 13.93 13.97 -17.27
CA LEU A 288 13.48 13.01 -16.27
C LEU A 288 11.96 13.01 -16.09
N TRP A 289 11.29 14.16 -16.23
CA TRP A 289 9.82 14.23 -16.27
C TRP A 289 9.26 13.51 -17.50
N ILE A 290 9.81 13.76 -18.69
CA ILE A 290 9.39 13.09 -19.93
C ILE A 290 9.61 11.57 -19.79
N LEU A 291 10.79 11.15 -19.34
CA LEU A 291 11.11 9.74 -19.12
C LEU A 291 10.16 9.09 -18.11
N SER A 292 9.85 9.76 -17.00
CA SER A 292 8.92 9.30 -15.99
C SER A 292 7.50 9.10 -16.55
N LEU A 293 6.99 10.05 -17.33
CA LEU A 293 5.68 9.94 -17.96
C LEU A 293 5.65 8.82 -19.00
N LEU A 294 6.68 8.73 -19.85
CA LEU A 294 6.81 7.66 -20.85
C LEU A 294 6.84 6.29 -20.17
N LEU A 295 7.60 6.11 -19.08
CA LEU A 295 7.65 4.85 -18.35
C LEU A 295 6.29 4.46 -17.76
N MET A 296 5.53 5.41 -17.19
CA MET A 296 4.19 5.11 -16.65
C MET A 296 3.21 4.68 -17.74
N VAL A 297 3.21 5.40 -18.88
CA VAL A 297 2.35 5.07 -20.02
C VAL A 297 2.75 3.72 -20.62
N THR A 298 4.03 3.44 -20.78
CA THR A 298 4.51 2.13 -21.26
C THR A 298 4.10 1.01 -20.32
N CYS A 299 4.21 1.18 -18.99
CA CYS A 299 3.75 0.16 -18.04
C CYS A 299 2.25 -0.12 -18.20
N ALA A 300 1.43 0.91 -18.40
CA ALA A 300 -0.01 0.77 -18.60
C ALA A 300 -0.35 0.06 -19.93
N ILE A 301 0.31 0.45 -21.03
CA ILE A 301 0.09 -0.18 -22.35
C ILE A 301 0.53 -1.64 -22.35
N VAL A 302 1.70 -1.95 -21.77
CA VAL A 302 2.26 -3.31 -21.73
C VAL A 302 1.38 -4.27 -20.92
N GLU A 303 0.75 -3.78 -19.84
CA GLU A 303 -0.20 -4.59 -19.07
C GLU A 303 -1.45 -4.93 -19.91
N ASP A 304 -1.93 -3.99 -20.73
CA ASP A 304 -3.11 -4.18 -21.58
C ASP A 304 -2.84 -5.01 -22.85
N ASP A 305 -1.72 -4.76 -23.54
CA ASP A 305 -1.35 -5.43 -24.79
C ASP A 305 -1.18 -6.95 -24.59
N GLN A 306 -0.67 -7.39 -23.44
CA GLN A 306 -0.53 -8.83 -23.16
C GLN A 306 -1.82 -9.58 -22.95
N TYR A 307 -2.89 -8.91 -22.53
CA TYR A 307 -4.19 -9.55 -22.53
C TYR A 307 -4.65 -9.88 -23.96
N LEU A 308 -4.21 -9.07 -24.94
CA LEU A 308 -4.58 -9.21 -26.35
C LEU A 308 -3.62 -10.09 -27.14
N ASN A 309 -2.35 -10.11 -26.76
CA ASN A 309 -1.26 -10.75 -27.48
C ASN A 309 -0.39 -11.59 -26.51
N GLU A 310 -0.32 -12.90 -26.72
CA GLU A 310 0.58 -13.76 -25.93
C GLU A 310 2.04 -13.44 -26.27
N PHE A 311 2.77 -12.79 -25.35
CA PHE A 311 4.22 -12.67 -25.54
C PHE A 311 4.88 -14.03 -25.33
N GLY A 312 5.89 -14.33 -26.14
CA GLY A 312 6.75 -15.48 -25.93
C GLY A 312 7.35 -15.49 -24.52
N ARG A 313 7.78 -16.67 -24.06
CA ARG A 313 8.26 -16.91 -22.68
C ARG A 313 9.20 -15.82 -22.14
N PHE A 314 10.15 -15.38 -22.96
CA PHE A 314 11.11 -14.34 -22.60
C PHE A 314 10.44 -12.97 -22.36
N GLY A 315 9.57 -12.53 -23.26
CA GLY A 315 8.84 -11.26 -23.13
C GLY A 315 7.93 -11.25 -21.91
N SER A 316 7.17 -12.33 -21.69
CA SER A 316 6.33 -12.52 -20.51
C SER A 316 7.13 -12.48 -19.20
N SER A 317 8.33 -13.08 -19.18
CA SER A 317 9.21 -13.06 -18.00
C SER A 317 9.79 -11.67 -17.73
N LEU A 318 10.25 -10.96 -18.77
CA LEU A 318 10.74 -9.60 -18.65
C LEU A 318 9.66 -8.68 -18.07
N GLN A 319 8.45 -8.72 -18.62
CA GLN A 319 7.33 -7.92 -18.16
C GLN A 319 7.04 -8.15 -16.67
N MET A 320 6.80 -9.41 -16.28
CA MET A 320 6.47 -9.75 -14.89
C MET A 320 7.54 -9.28 -13.89
N SER A 321 8.81 -9.28 -14.30
CA SER A 321 9.91 -8.81 -13.46
C SER A 321 10.14 -7.30 -13.47
N LEU A 322 9.89 -6.60 -14.58
CA LEU A 322 10.35 -5.23 -14.80
C LEU A 322 9.26 -4.17 -14.70
N THR A 323 7.98 -4.51 -14.90
CA THR A 323 6.91 -3.51 -14.90
C THR A 323 6.79 -2.80 -13.55
N ALA A 324 6.84 -3.54 -12.43
CA ALA A 324 6.81 -2.95 -11.10
C ALA A 324 8.03 -2.04 -10.82
N PRO A 325 9.29 -2.48 -11.01
CA PRO A 325 10.45 -1.60 -10.90
C PRO A 325 10.40 -0.37 -11.80
N ALA A 326 9.95 -0.50 -13.05
CA ALA A 326 9.84 0.61 -13.99
C ALA A 326 8.81 1.65 -13.52
N TRP A 327 7.63 1.20 -13.09
CA TRP A 327 6.62 2.05 -12.46
C TRP A 327 7.18 2.79 -11.25
N LEU A 328 7.92 2.09 -10.39
CA LEU A 328 8.47 2.67 -9.17
C LEU A 328 9.64 3.62 -9.40
N LEU A 329 10.44 3.42 -10.44
CA LEU A 329 11.45 4.40 -10.84
C LEU A 329 10.79 5.72 -11.25
N SER A 330 9.70 5.64 -12.02
CA SER A 330 8.91 6.81 -12.39
C SER A 330 8.30 7.48 -11.15
N LEU A 331 7.61 6.73 -10.29
CA LEU A 331 7.01 7.27 -9.08
C LEU A 331 8.06 7.86 -8.12
N SER A 332 9.24 7.24 -8.04
CA SER A 332 10.38 7.73 -7.25
C SER A 332 10.86 9.10 -7.74
N TRP A 333 10.92 9.31 -9.06
CA TRP A 333 11.23 10.62 -9.64
C TRP A 333 10.15 11.65 -9.30
N ILE A 334 8.86 11.31 -9.46
CA ILE A 334 7.75 12.22 -9.12
C ILE A 334 7.85 12.66 -7.66
N ILE A 335 8.06 11.72 -6.72
CA ILE A 335 8.23 12.03 -5.31
C ILE A 335 9.45 12.92 -5.09
N PHE A 336 10.60 12.56 -5.66
CA PHE A 336 11.85 13.32 -5.52
C PHE A 336 11.71 14.75 -6.06
N ALA A 337 11.10 14.92 -7.22
CA ALA A 337 10.85 16.22 -7.83
C ALA A 337 9.90 17.07 -6.97
N CYS A 338 8.81 16.48 -6.45
CA CYS A 338 7.88 17.17 -5.55
C CYS A 338 8.57 17.67 -4.28
N VAL A 339 9.41 16.84 -3.66
CA VAL A 339 10.09 17.18 -2.41
C VAL A 339 11.23 18.18 -2.60
N SER A 340 11.93 18.12 -3.75
CA SER A 340 13.05 19.01 -4.08
C SER A 340 12.60 20.34 -4.70
N GLY A 341 11.29 20.63 -4.78
CA GLY A 341 10.75 21.87 -5.32
C GLY A 341 10.61 21.91 -6.86
N TYR A 342 10.90 20.82 -7.55
CA TYR A 342 10.76 20.65 -9.00
C TYR A 342 9.41 20.05 -9.43
N GLY A 343 8.46 19.95 -8.50
CA GLY A 343 7.16 19.31 -8.73
C GLY A 343 6.08 20.19 -9.39
N GLY A 344 6.21 21.52 -9.33
CA GLY A 344 5.26 22.46 -9.94
C GLY A 344 3.79 22.11 -9.68
N LEU A 345 3.02 21.97 -10.77
CA LEU A 345 1.59 21.61 -10.75
C LEU A 345 1.33 20.24 -10.11
N VAL A 346 2.21 19.25 -10.33
CA VAL A 346 2.05 17.91 -9.77
C VAL A 346 2.14 17.95 -8.25
N ASN A 347 3.11 18.68 -7.69
CA ASN A 347 3.22 18.83 -6.24
C ASN A 347 2.04 19.63 -5.66
N TRP A 348 1.57 20.66 -6.35
CA TRP A 348 0.38 21.41 -5.96
C TRP A 348 -0.85 20.50 -5.85
N PHE A 349 -1.12 19.70 -6.88
CA PHE A 349 -2.23 18.75 -6.91
C PHE A 349 -2.09 17.68 -5.83
N LEU A 350 -0.94 17.01 -5.74
CA LEU A 350 -0.70 15.94 -4.76
C LEU A 350 -0.67 16.44 -3.30
N SER A 351 -0.52 17.74 -3.08
CA SER A 351 -0.53 18.37 -1.75
C SER A 351 -1.88 19.00 -1.38
N LEU A 352 -2.95 18.77 -2.16
CA LEU A 352 -4.28 19.30 -1.88
C LEU A 352 -4.82 18.86 -0.49
N PRO A 353 -5.57 19.71 0.22
CA PRO A 353 -6.09 19.40 1.55
C PRO A 353 -6.99 18.17 1.62
N ILE A 354 -7.72 17.85 0.55
CA ILE A 354 -8.59 16.67 0.51
C ILE A 354 -7.80 15.37 0.65
N PHE A 355 -6.64 15.30 0.02
CA PHE A 355 -5.75 14.15 0.12
C PHE A 355 -5.13 14.02 1.51
N ARG A 356 -4.95 15.11 2.25
CA ARG A 356 -4.54 15.04 3.66
C ARG A 356 -5.60 14.32 4.50
N PHE A 357 -6.88 14.62 4.28
CA PHE A 357 -7.96 13.99 5.01
C PHE A 357 -8.03 12.48 4.72
N ILE A 358 -8.05 12.10 3.44
CA ILE A 358 -8.10 10.69 3.02
C ILE A 358 -6.86 9.92 3.50
N SER A 359 -5.66 10.50 3.36
CA SER A 359 -4.40 9.89 3.81
C SER A 359 -4.35 9.60 5.31
N LYS A 360 -5.09 10.35 6.14
CA LYS A 360 -5.19 10.08 7.59
C LYS A 360 -6.11 8.92 7.95
N LEU A 361 -7.08 8.61 7.08
CA LEU A 361 -8.01 7.48 7.23
C LEU A 361 -7.54 6.26 6.44
N SER A 362 -6.50 6.40 5.62
CA SER A 362 -6.16 5.42 4.60
C SER A 362 -5.89 4.03 5.14
N TYR A 363 -5.27 3.91 6.33
CA TYR A 363 -4.95 2.59 6.87
C TYR A 363 -6.22 1.82 7.24
N SER A 364 -7.11 2.46 7.99
CA SER A 364 -8.41 1.90 8.33
C SER A 364 -9.24 1.60 7.08
N MET A 365 -9.24 2.52 6.11
CA MET A 365 -9.97 2.34 4.84
C MET A 365 -9.43 1.17 4.00
N VAL A 366 -8.10 0.97 3.92
CA VAL A 366 -7.51 -0.19 3.23
C VAL A 366 -7.93 -1.51 3.89
N LEU A 367 -8.11 -1.55 5.21
CA LEU A 367 -8.52 -2.79 5.86
C LEU A 367 -10.03 -3.06 5.77
N THR A 368 -10.85 -2.01 5.74
CA THR A 368 -12.31 -2.16 5.77
C THR A 368 -12.98 -2.22 4.39
N HIS A 369 -12.37 -1.69 3.33
CA HIS A 369 -13.09 -1.55 2.05
C HIS A 369 -13.51 -2.89 1.43
N ASP A 370 -12.67 -3.93 1.47
CA ASP A 370 -13.02 -5.23 0.84
C ASP A 370 -14.19 -5.91 1.57
N CYS A 371 -14.29 -5.81 2.90
CA CYS A 371 -15.46 -6.34 3.58
C CYS A 371 -16.74 -5.57 3.22
N ILE A 372 -16.63 -4.25 3.04
CA ILE A 372 -17.75 -3.40 2.63
C ILE A 372 -18.22 -3.75 1.21
N ILE A 373 -17.28 -3.90 0.27
CA ILE A 373 -17.57 -4.34 -1.11
C ILE A 373 -18.28 -5.69 -1.08
N CYS A 374 -17.75 -6.67 -0.34
CA CYS A 374 -18.36 -7.99 -0.21
C CYS A 374 -19.78 -7.92 0.38
N LEU A 375 -20.02 -7.09 1.40
CA LEU A 375 -21.35 -6.93 1.98
C LEU A 375 -22.34 -6.32 0.97
N MET A 376 -21.92 -5.32 0.20
CA MET A 376 -22.76 -4.69 -0.82
C MET A 376 -23.13 -5.69 -1.93
N ILE A 377 -22.17 -6.50 -2.38
CA ILE A 377 -22.40 -7.51 -3.42
C ILE A 377 -23.30 -8.63 -2.91
N THR A 378 -23.01 -9.17 -1.73
CA THR A 378 -23.80 -10.28 -1.16
C THR A 378 -25.20 -9.86 -0.72
N ALA A 379 -25.44 -8.58 -0.48
CA ALA A 379 -26.78 -8.03 -0.24
C ALA A 379 -27.60 -7.81 -1.53
N ALA A 380 -26.99 -7.86 -2.71
CA ALA A 380 -27.71 -7.68 -3.96
C ALA A 380 -28.70 -8.83 -4.19
N SER A 381 -29.96 -8.47 -4.46
CA SER A 381 -31.05 -9.43 -4.68
C SER A 381 -31.26 -9.80 -6.16
N THR A 382 -30.59 -9.11 -7.09
CA THR A 382 -30.77 -9.27 -8.53
C THR A 382 -29.43 -9.33 -9.26
N ALA A 383 -29.40 -10.08 -10.36
CA ALA A 383 -28.32 -10.04 -11.33
C ALA A 383 -28.28 -8.69 -12.06
N LEU A 384 -27.08 -8.26 -12.44
CA LEU A 384 -26.83 -7.03 -13.19
C LEU A 384 -25.91 -7.32 -14.36
N ASP A 385 -25.97 -6.47 -15.39
CA ASP A 385 -24.97 -6.44 -16.44
C ASP A 385 -23.70 -5.73 -15.96
N PHE A 386 -22.56 -6.29 -16.35
CA PHE A 386 -21.26 -5.67 -16.14
C PHE A 386 -21.09 -4.52 -17.13
N GLU A 387 -21.40 -3.32 -16.67
CA GLU A 387 -21.21 -2.07 -17.40
C GLU A 387 -20.31 -1.11 -16.62
N VAL A 388 -19.53 -0.30 -17.35
CA VAL A 388 -18.60 0.67 -16.74
C VAL A 388 -19.34 1.66 -15.83
N ILE A 389 -20.56 2.08 -16.20
CA ILE A 389 -21.36 2.99 -15.38
C ILE A 389 -21.83 2.32 -14.08
N THR A 390 -22.26 1.06 -14.15
CA THR A 390 -22.68 0.27 -12.97
C THR A 390 -21.52 0.09 -12.00
N VAL A 391 -20.36 -0.32 -12.52
CA VAL A 391 -19.11 -0.46 -11.73
C VAL A 391 -18.73 0.87 -11.10
N PHE A 392 -18.81 1.98 -11.84
CA PHE A 392 -18.49 3.31 -11.31
C PHE A 392 -19.44 3.74 -10.20
N CYS A 393 -20.75 3.50 -10.35
CA CYS A 393 -21.75 3.77 -9.31
C CYS A 393 -21.48 2.94 -8.04
N GLN A 394 -21.19 1.64 -8.19
CA GLN A 394 -20.84 0.76 -7.09
C GLN A 394 -19.55 1.21 -6.40
N PHE A 395 -18.52 1.57 -7.18
CA PHE A 395 -17.26 2.13 -6.69
C PHE A 395 -17.48 3.41 -5.86
N CYS A 396 -18.31 4.34 -6.33
CA CYS A 396 -18.64 5.56 -5.59
C CYS A 396 -19.34 5.24 -4.26
N GLY A 397 -20.30 4.30 -4.28
CA GLY A 397 -21.01 3.84 -3.08
C GLY A 397 -20.08 3.16 -2.07
N SER A 398 -19.26 2.21 -2.53
CA SER A 398 -18.32 1.46 -1.68
C SER A 398 -17.21 2.36 -1.13
N THR A 399 -16.75 3.34 -1.91
CA THR A 399 -15.80 4.36 -1.46
C THR A 399 -16.40 5.23 -0.35
N MET A 400 -17.63 5.73 -0.54
CA MET A 400 -18.30 6.57 0.46
C MET A 400 -18.52 5.80 1.76
N LEU A 401 -19.03 4.58 1.68
CA LEU A 401 -19.25 3.75 2.87
C LEU A 401 -17.93 3.38 3.56
N SER A 402 -16.88 3.08 2.79
CA SER A 402 -15.53 2.85 3.31
C SER A 402 -14.95 4.07 4.02
N LEU A 403 -15.22 5.27 3.52
CA LEU A 403 -14.83 6.51 4.17
C LEU A 403 -15.55 6.69 5.50
N CYS A 404 -16.86 6.44 5.55
CA CYS A 404 -17.66 6.53 6.78
C CYS A 404 -17.20 5.52 7.84
N VAL A 405 -17.02 4.25 7.46
CA VAL A 405 -16.58 3.19 8.39
C VAL A 405 -15.15 3.45 8.86
N SER A 406 -14.24 3.79 7.95
CA SER A 406 -12.84 4.08 8.32
C SER A 406 -12.72 5.30 9.23
N LEU A 407 -13.58 6.31 9.10
CA LEU A 407 -13.63 7.44 10.02
C LEU A 407 -13.93 6.98 11.45
N VAL A 408 -14.94 6.11 11.62
CA VAL A 408 -15.30 5.56 12.93
C VAL A 408 -14.15 4.74 13.50
N VAL A 409 -13.57 3.83 12.70
CA VAL A 409 -12.47 2.96 13.14
C VAL A 409 -11.22 3.77 13.49
N THR A 410 -10.87 4.80 12.71
CA THR A 410 -9.71 5.65 13.01
C THR A 410 -9.90 6.42 14.32
N LEU A 411 -11.09 7.01 14.55
CA LEU A 411 -11.34 7.81 15.75
C LEU A 411 -11.51 6.97 17.02
N ALA A 412 -12.09 5.78 16.91
CA ALA A 412 -12.41 4.91 18.04
C ALA A 412 -11.30 3.90 18.37
N ILE A 413 -10.46 3.53 17.40
CA ILE A 413 -9.44 2.49 17.56
C ILE A 413 -8.04 3.04 17.21
N GLU A 414 -7.81 3.49 15.98
CA GLU A 414 -6.46 3.83 15.52
C GLU A 414 -5.79 4.93 16.38
N TYR A 415 -6.46 6.07 16.56
CA TYR A 415 -5.90 7.22 17.28
C TYR A 415 -5.77 7.02 18.79
N PRO A 416 -6.74 6.38 19.49
CA PRO A 416 -6.57 6.02 20.89
C PRO A 416 -5.33 5.18 21.14
N PHE A 417 -5.09 4.14 20.33
CA PHE A 417 -3.94 3.26 20.53
C PHE A 417 -2.60 3.97 20.25
N ILE A 418 -2.54 4.85 19.25
CA ILE A 418 -1.36 5.71 19.02
C ILE A 418 -1.12 6.63 20.22
N THR A 419 -2.17 7.23 20.79
CA THR A 419 -2.06 8.12 21.95
C THR A 419 -1.62 7.36 23.20
N LEU A 420 -2.16 6.15 23.42
CA LEU A 420 -1.76 5.28 24.53
C LEU A 420 -0.26 4.94 24.47
N GLU A 421 0.26 4.64 23.28
CA GLU A 421 1.69 4.39 23.10
C GLU A 421 2.55 5.58 23.55
N GLN A 422 2.15 6.79 23.15
CA GLN A 422 2.86 8.02 23.50
C GLN A 422 2.88 8.23 25.02
N LEU A 423 1.73 8.04 25.68
CA LEU A 423 1.59 8.15 27.13
C LEU A 423 2.47 7.13 27.88
N LEU A 424 2.53 5.88 27.40
CA LEU A 424 3.37 4.83 28.00
C LEU A 424 4.86 5.19 27.94
N TRP A 425 5.33 5.68 26.79
CA TRP A 425 6.73 6.05 26.63
C TRP A 425 7.10 7.33 27.38
N ASP A 426 6.20 8.31 27.47
CA ASP A 426 6.45 9.54 28.21
C ASP A 426 6.45 9.31 29.73
N LYS A 427 5.61 8.41 30.25
CA LYS A 427 5.72 7.93 31.64
C LYS A 427 7.07 7.27 31.90
N LYS A 428 7.54 6.39 30.99
CA LYS A 428 8.83 5.72 31.14
C LYS A 428 10.00 6.70 31.18
N LYS A 429 9.97 7.75 30.35
CA LYS A 429 10.97 8.83 30.39
C LYS A 429 10.96 9.60 31.70
N LYS A 430 9.77 9.96 32.21
CA LYS A 430 9.64 10.66 33.50
C LYS A 430 10.23 9.81 34.63
N ASN A 431 9.84 8.53 34.71
CA ASN A 431 10.34 7.62 35.73
C ASN A 431 11.85 7.35 35.61
N SER A 432 12.40 7.26 34.38
CA SER A 432 13.85 7.12 34.21
C SER A 432 14.64 8.37 34.62
N ALA A 433 14.03 9.56 34.52
CA ALA A 433 14.66 10.80 34.97
C ALA A 433 14.62 10.94 36.50
N THR A 434 13.58 10.42 37.17
CA THR A 434 13.44 10.48 38.63
C THR A 434 14.35 9.48 39.36
N VAL A 435 14.77 8.39 38.70
CA VAL A 435 15.69 7.37 39.28
C VAL A 435 17.17 7.76 39.11
N THR A 436 17.47 8.78 38.29
CA THR A 436 18.83 9.29 38.05
C THR A 436 19.13 10.61 38.79
N CYS A 437 18.30 11.01 39.74
CA CYS A 437 18.55 12.17 40.61
C CYS A 437 18.94 11.73 42.01
#